data_AF-A0A2A4CEN1-F1
#
_entry.id   AF-A0A2A4CEN1-F1
#
_cell.length_a   1.000
_cell.length_b   1.000
_cell.length_c   1.000
_cell.angle_alpha   90.00
_cell.angle_beta   90.00
_cell.angle_gamma   90.00
#
_symmetry.space_group_name_H-M   'P 1'
#
loop_
_entity.id
_entity.type
_entity.pdbx_description
1 polymer ?
#
loop_
_entity_poly.entity_id
_entity_poly.type
_entity_poly.pdbx_seq_one_letter_code
_entity_poly.pdbx_strand_id
1 'polypeptide(L)'
;MDKERESLYAFLNKFLNVEIEQDSMGLFATKNEDRYRQFIRRTVIKISNSLYEIIRDRAHDLNIYTYEVRYGSRAFTVFLGEADVPTEEVLWKELLIFFMNSNADTGLFNFLKDIQPLEFDPAEAQEYLQCFESDSAKSYVVDTLEHLYGELDKDERKERLEKMSVLGDPSVYFPEDDEEDTDY
;
A
#
# COMPACT_ATOMS: atom_id res chain seq x y z
N MET A 1 23.99 -10.92 18.77
CA MET A 1 23.04 -11.39 17.73
C MET A 1 22.58 -12.81 17.97
N ASP A 2 23.43 -13.77 18.34
CA ASP A 2 23.00 -15.18 18.47
C ASP A 2 21.92 -15.42 19.53
N LYS A 3 22.01 -14.77 20.70
CA LYS A 3 21.03 -14.93 21.80
C LYS A 3 19.61 -14.47 21.46
N GLU A 4 19.48 -13.36 20.72
CA GLU A 4 18.17 -12.83 20.31
C GLU A 4 17.50 -13.75 19.29
N ARG A 5 18.29 -14.25 18.32
CA ARG A 5 17.85 -15.24 17.34
C ARG A 5 17.40 -16.55 18.01
N GLU A 6 18.20 -17.08 18.92
CA GLU A 6 17.86 -18.28 19.70
C GLU A 6 16.57 -18.10 20.51
N SER A 7 16.40 -16.91 21.12
CA SER A 7 15.19 -16.59 21.89
C SER A 7 13.95 -16.52 20.99
N LEU A 8 14.08 -15.95 19.79
CA LEU A 8 13.00 -15.91 18.80
C LEU A 8 12.63 -17.32 18.32
N TYR A 9 13.61 -18.17 18.01
CA TYR A 9 13.35 -19.55 17.61
C TYR A 9 12.69 -20.35 18.72
N ALA A 10 13.16 -20.24 19.96
CA ALA A 10 12.53 -20.87 21.12
C ALA A 10 11.08 -20.41 21.31
N PHE A 11 10.82 -19.13 21.10
CA PHE A 11 9.47 -18.55 21.16
C PHE A 11 8.56 -19.13 20.07
N LEU A 12 9.00 -19.13 18.81
CA LEU A 12 8.23 -19.69 17.69
C LEU A 12 8.00 -21.19 17.85
N ASN A 13 9.04 -21.96 18.19
CA ASN A 13 8.93 -23.41 18.41
C ASN A 13 7.90 -23.73 19.50
N LYS A 14 7.93 -22.99 20.62
CA LYS A 14 7.01 -23.18 21.75
C LYS A 14 5.55 -22.94 21.37
N PHE A 15 5.25 -21.88 20.63
CA PHE A 15 3.86 -21.45 20.41
C PHE A 15 3.27 -21.92 19.08
N LEU A 16 4.10 -22.25 18.09
CA LEU A 16 3.65 -22.76 16.79
C LEU A 16 3.89 -24.26 16.62
N ASN A 17 4.51 -24.92 17.61
CA ASN A 17 4.85 -26.34 17.57
C ASN A 17 5.63 -26.70 16.30
N VAL A 18 6.69 -25.93 16.05
CA VAL A 18 7.61 -26.11 14.91
C VAL A 18 9.00 -26.44 15.42
N GLU A 19 9.79 -27.10 14.58
CA GLU A 19 11.20 -27.40 14.84
C GLU A 19 12.05 -26.56 13.89
N ILE A 20 12.35 -25.33 14.30
CA ILE A 20 13.33 -24.49 13.59
C ILE A 20 14.72 -24.88 14.08
N GLU A 21 15.49 -25.56 13.22
CA GLU A 21 16.86 -25.94 13.50
C GLU A 21 17.76 -24.69 13.60
N GLN A 22 18.59 -24.63 14.64
CA GLN A 22 19.48 -23.49 14.89
C GLN A 22 20.76 -23.54 14.04
N ASP A 23 21.08 -24.71 13.49
CA ASP A 23 22.33 -24.97 12.78
C ASP A 23 22.08 -24.97 11.27
N SER A 24 22.49 -23.89 10.59
CA SER A 24 22.30 -23.71 9.15
C SER A 24 23.25 -24.57 8.29
N MET A 25 23.84 -25.63 8.85
CA MET A 25 24.71 -26.57 8.14
C MET A 25 23.96 -27.70 7.42
N GLY A 26 22.65 -27.80 7.59
CA GLY A 26 21.81 -28.74 6.84
C GLY A 26 21.62 -28.35 5.37
N LEU A 27 21.46 -29.36 4.49
CA LEU A 27 21.15 -29.18 3.06
C LEU A 27 19.82 -28.44 2.80
N PHE A 28 18.96 -28.30 3.81
CA PHE A 28 17.64 -27.68 3.72
C PHE A 28 17.46 -26.64 4.83
N ALA A 29 17.41 -25.36 4.46
CA ALA A 29 17.04 -24.30 5.39
C ALA A 29 15.54 -24.37 5.73
N THR A 30 15.16 -24.03 6.96
CA THR A 30 13.74 -23.90 7.31
C THR A 30 13.11 -22.77 6.50
N LYS A 31 12.07 -23.07 5.72
CA LYS A 31 11.36 -22.09 4.88
C LYS A 31 10.67 -21.05 5.77
N ASN A 32 10.84 -19.77 5.47
CA ASN A 32 10.08 -18.70 6.14
C ASN A 32 8.63 -18.68 5.62
N GLU A 33 7.76 -19.39 6.32
CA GLU A 33 6.33 -19.47 6.00
C GLU A 33 5.54 -18.30 6.60
N ASP A 34 4.45 -17.90 5.93
CA ASP A 34 3.60 -16.77 6.37
C ASP A 34 3.05 -16.94 7.79
N ARG A 35 2.89 -18.18 8.26
CA ARG A 35 2.43 -18.47 9.64
C ARG A 35 3.34 -17.83 10.69
N TYR A 36 4.65 -17.76 10.48
CA TYR A 36 5.59 -17.15 11.42
C TYR A 36 5.36 -15.64 11.50
N ARG A 37 5.26 -14.99 10.34
CA ARG A 37 4.95 -13.56 10.23
C ARG A 37 3.60 -13.22 10.86
N GLN A 38 2.57 -14.01 10.55
CA GLN A 38 1.22 -13.81 11.10
C GLN A 38 1.18 -13.97 12.62
N PHE A 39 1.90 -14.96 13.16
CA PHE A 39 1.97 -15.17 14.61
C PHE A 39 2.65 -14.02 15.35
N ILE A 40 3.80 -13.56 14.84
CA ILE A 40 4.51 -12.39 15.40
C ILE A 40 3.61 -11.15 15.30
N ARG A 41 3.00 -10.91 14.13
CA ARG A 41 2.07 -9.79 13.91
C ARG A 41 0.94 -9.80 14.94
N ARG A 42 0.24 -10.92 15.11
CA ARG A 42 -0.84 -11.06 16.10
C ARG A 42 -0.36 -10.84 17.53
N THR A 43 0.81 -11.36 17.87
CA THR A 43 1.39 -11.20 19.22
C THR A 43 1.70 -9.74 19.52
N VAL A 44 2.37 -9.05 18.59
CA VAL A 44 2.72 -7.64 18.75
C VAL A 44 1.46 -6.78 18.82
N ILE A 45 0.50 -6.97 17.90
CA ILE A 45 -0.78 -6.23 17.91
C ILE A 45 -1.51 -6.44 19.23
N LYS A 46 -1.58 -7.67 19.74
CA LYS A 46 -2.24 -7.95 21.02
C LYS A 46 -1.59 -7.19 22.17
N ILE A 47 -0.26 -7.23 22.29
CA ILE A 47 0.47 -6.51 23.35
C ILE A 47 0.25 -5.01 23.21
N SER A 48 0.42 -4.49 22.00
CA SER A 48 0.26 -3.08 21.67
C SER A 48 -1.16 -2.57 22.00
N ASN A 49 -2.21 -3.30 21.61
CA ASN A 49 -3.59 -2.92 21.87
C ASN A 49 -3.92 -2.97 23.37
N SER A 50 -3.47 -4.01 24.09
CA SER A 50 -3.68 -4.06 25.55
C SER A 50 -3.02 -2.88 26.27
N LEU A 51 -1.80 -2.49 25.87
CA LEU A 51 -1.14 -1.31 26.46
C LEU A 51 -1.87 -0.02 26.08
N TYR A 52 -2.31 0.10 24.83
CA TYR A 52 -3.05 1.27 24.34
C TYR A 52 -4.37 1.45 25.09
N GLU A 53 -5.14 0.38 25.30
CA GLU A 53 -6.39 0.41 26.06
C GLU A 53 -6.16 0.86 27.52
N ILE A 54 -5.14 0.31 28.20
CA ILE A 54 -4.80 0.71 29.57
C ILE A 54 -4.47 2.22 29.64
N ILE A 55 -3.66 2.71 28.69
CA ILE A 55 -3.28 4.13 28.63
C ILE A 55 -4.51 4.99 28.32
N ARG A 56 -5.32 4.60 27.34
CA ARG A 56 -6.54 5.30 26.92
C ARG A 56 -7.52 5.45 28.07
N ASP A 57 -7.84 4.34 28.73
CA ASP A 57 -8.82 4.31 29.81
C ASP A 57 -8.32 5.16 30.99
N ARG A 58 -7.03 5.03 31.36
CA ARG A 58 -6.45 5.83 32.44
C ARG A 58 -6.37 7.32 32.12
N ALA A 59 -6.04 7.66 30.88
CA ALA A 59 -5.96 9.04 30.43
C ALA A 59 -7.37 9.68 30.38
N HIS A 60 -8.37 8.95 29.90
CA HIS A 60 -9.77 9.34 29.96
C HIS A 60 -10.25 9.59 31.40
N ASP A 61 -9.97 8.67 32.33
CA ASP A 61 -10.29 8.83 33.76
C ASP A 61 -9.69 10.09 34.39
N LEU A 62 -8.51 10.49 33.91
CA LEU A 62 -7.80 11.69 34.35
C LEU A 62 -8.22 12.94 33.56
N ASN A 63 -9.14 12.81 32.61
CA ASN A 63 -9.57 13.86 31.67
C ASN A 63 -8.40 14.44 30.86
N ILE A 64 -7.47 13.56 30.46
CA ILE A 64 -6.28 13.85 29.66
C ILE A 64 -6.46 13.19 28.28
N TYR A 65 -6.52 13.98 27.22
CA TYR A 65 -6.81 13.51 25.85
C TYR A 65 -5.55 13.05 25.08
N THR A 66 -4.48 12.63 25.77
CA THR A 66 -3.21 12.19 25.15
C THR A 66 -3.29 10.83 24.45
N TYR A 67 -4.46 10.19 24.44
CA TYR A 67 -4.71 8.92 23.76
C TYR A 67 -5.23 9.10 22.33
N GLU A 68 -5.49 10.34 21.90
CA GLU A 68 -5.93 10.66 20.55
C GLU A 68 -4.85 10.29 19.54
N VAL A 69 -5.16 9.30 18.70
CA VAL A 69 -4.30 8.92 17.58
C VAL A 69 -4.77 9.70 16.36
N ARG A 70 -3.83 10.36 15.66
CA ARG A 70 -4.13 11.10 14.44
C ARG A 70 -4.82 10.18 13.43
N TYR A 71 -6.03 10.54 13.03
CA TYR A 71 -6.79 9.85 11.98
C TYR A 71 -5.94 9.71 10.70
N GLY A 72 -5.99 8.54 10.07
CA GLY A 72 -5.21 8.21 8.87
C GLY A 72 -3.71 7.96 9.10
N SER A 73 -3.22 8.00 10.34
CA SER A 73 -1.86 7.54 10.65
C SER A 73 -1.77 6.02 10.68
N ARG A 74 -0.58 5.44 10.47
CA ARG A 74 -0.35 4.00 10.65
C ARG A 74 -0.74 3.51 12.04
N ALA A 75 -0.55 4.36 13.06
CA ALA A 75 -0.96 4.07 14.43
C ALA A 75 -2.49 3.97 14.55
N PHE A 76 -3.23 4.83 13.83
CA PHE A 76 -4.70 4.75 13.79
C PHE A 76 -5.14 3.38 13.26
N THR A 77 -4.57 2.92 12.14
CA THR A 77 -4.88 1.60 11.57
C THR A 77 -4.61 0.45 12.55
N VAL A 78 -3.55 0.53 13.36
CA VAL A 78 -3.16 -0.54 14.29
C VAL A 78 -4.00 -0.54 15.58
N PHE A 79 -4.25 0.64 16.15
CA PHE A 79 -4.85 0.77 17.49
C PHE A 79 -6.35 1.04 17.49
N LEU A 80 -6.86 1.66 16.43
CA LEU A 80 -8.25 2.11 16.31
C LEU A 80 -8.94 1.60 15.03
N GLY A 81 -8.19 1.06 14.07
CA GLY A 81 -8.72 0.49 12.84
C GLY A 81 -9.34 -0.88 13.11
N GLU A 82 -10.65 -1.00 12.89
CA GLU A 82 -11.39 -2.28 12.94
C GLU A 82 -11.14 -3.18 11.71
N ALA A 83 -10.31 -2.74 10.76
CA ALA A 83 -10.16 -3.40 9.47
C ALA A 83 -9.17 -4.58 9.53
N ASP A 84 -9.69 -5.80 9.68
CA ASP A 84 -8.93 -7.06 9.77
C ASP A 84 -8.56 -7.65 8.39
N VAL A 85 -8.33 -6.81 7.38
CA VAL A 85 -7.90 -7.18 6.02
C VAL A 85 -6.72 -6.28 5.65
N PRO A 86 -5.76 -6.68 4.78
CA PRO A 86 -4.91 -5.69 4.10
C PRO A 86 -5.81 -4.81 3.20
N THR A 87 -6.59 -3.91 3.81
CA THR A 87 -7.55 -3.02 3.15
C THR A 87 -6.87 -2.18 2.07
N GLU A 88 -5.60 -1.85 2.25
CA GLU A 88 -4.80 -1.14 1.26
C GLU A 88 -4.59 -1.96 -0.02
N GLU A 89 -4.36 -3.27 0.08
CA GLU A 89 -4.18 -4.17 -1.07
C GLU A 89 -5.47 -4.30 -1.88
N VAL A 90 -6.59 -4.46 -1.19
CA VAL A 90 -7.91 -4.52 -1.83
C VAL A 90 -8.28 -3.15 -2.42
N LEU A 91 -7.99 -2.06 -1.70
CA LEU A 91 -8.33 -0.70 -2.10
C LEU A 91 -7.75 -0.33 -3.46
N TRP A 92 -6.45 -0.52 -3.68
CA TRP A 92 -5.85 -0.13 -4.96
C TRP A 92 -6.38 -0.99 -6.12
N LYS A 93 -6.65 -2.28 -5.88
CA LYS A 93 -7.23 -3.19 -6.87
C LYS A 93 -8.65 -2.75 -7.27
N GLU A 94 -9.48 -2.40 -6.29
CA GLU A 94 -10.83 -1.87 -6.52
C GLU A 94 -10.80 -0.50 -7.23
N LEU A 95 -9.88 0.39 -6.84
CA LEU A 95 -9.71 1.69 -7.51
C LEU A 95 -9.27 1.52 -8.97
N LEU A 96 -8.35 0.58 -9.25
CA LEU A 96 -7.95 0.27 -10.62
C LEU A 96 -9.15 -0.20 -11.45
N ILE A 97 -9.97 -1.11 -10.90
CA ILE A 97 -11.20 -1.59 -11.55
C ILE A 97 -12.18 -0.42 -11.78
N PHE A 98 -12.35 0.45 -10.79
CA PHE A 98 -13.21 1.63 -10.88
C PHE A 98 -12.77 2.58 -11.99
N PHE A 99 -11.49 2.98 -12.02
CA PHE A 99 -10.99 3.91 -13.04
C PHE A 99 -11.00 3.31 -14.45
N MET A 100 -10.77 1.99 -14.58
CA MET A 100 -10.74 1.32 -15.88
C MET A 100 -12.14 1.03 -16.46
N ASN A 101 -13.13 0.75 -15.60
CA ASN A 101 -14.45 0.28 -16.05
C ASN A 101 -15.59 1.28 -15.82
N SER A 102 -15.34 2.39 -15.12
CA SER A 102 -16.35 3.42 -14.94
C SER A 102 -16.58 4.19 -16.24
N ASN A 103 -17.86 4.29 -16.62
CA ASN A 103 -18.31 5.13 -17.74
C ASN A 103 -18.69 6.55 -17.26
N ALA A 104 -18.15 6.99 -16.11
CA ALA A 104 -18.36 8.34 -15.64
C ALA A 104 -17.84 9.35 -16.68
N ASP A 105 -18.66 10.37 -16.92
CA ASP A 105 -18.37 11.50 -17.77
C ASP A 105 -18.19 12.72 -16.87
N THR A 106 -17.00 12.83 -16.29
CA THR A 106 -16.62 13.96 -15.43
C THR A 106 -15.30 14.51 -15.94
N GLY A 107 -15.01 15.78 -15.64
CA GLY A 107 -13.78 16.42 -16.10
C GLY A 107 -12.51 15.63 -15.77
N LEU A 108 -12.46 14.98 -14.60
CA LEU A 108 -11.33 14.12 -14.22
C LEU A 108 -11.24 12.86 -15.08
N PHE A 109 -12.37 12.19 -15.35
CA PHE A 109 -12.38 10.99 -16.19
C PHE A 109 -12.03 11.30 -17.64
N ASN A 110 -12.48 12.44 -18.16
CA ASN A 110 -12.14 12.89 -19.51
C ASN A 110 -10.64 13.23 -19.60
N PHE A 111 -10.13 13.99 -18.63
CA PHE A 111 -8.70 14.26 -18.52
C PHE A 111 -7.84 12.98 -18.45
N LEU A 112 -8.26 11.96 -17.70
CA LEU A 112 -7.55 10.68 -17.62
C LEU A 112 -7.56 9.92 -18.95
N LYS A 113 -8.71 9.89 -19.64
CA LYS A 113 -8.87 9.21 -20.94
C LYS A 113 -8.06 9.88 -22.06
N ASP A 114 -7.83 11.18 -21.97
CA ASP A 114 -7.04 11.94 -22.95
C ASP A 114 -5.54 11.62 -22.88
N ILE A 115 -5.05 11.12 -21.74
CA ILE A 115 -3.64 10.77 -21.56
C ILE A 115 -3.39 9.39 -22.18
N GLN A 116 -2.67 9.36 -23.30
CA GLN A 116 -2.27 8.09 -23.92
C GLN A 116 -1.40 7.27 -22.95
N PRO A 117 -1.62 5.95 -22.83
CA PRO A 117 -0.78 5.09 -22.00
C PRO A 117 0.64 5.01 -22.59
N LEU A 118 1.63 4.76 -21.73
CA LEU A 118 2.97 4.39 -22.21
C LEU A 118 2.93 2.97 -22.79
N GLU A 119 3.89 2.66 -23.66
CA GLU A 119 4.02 1.36 -24.33
C GLU A 119 4.59 0.26 -23.41
N PHE A 120 3.94 0.05 -22.26
CA PHE A 120 4.22 -1.09 -21.40
C PHE A 120 3.85 -2.42 -22.09
N ASP A 121 4.65 -3.47 -21.89
CA ASP A 121 4.37 -4.79 -22.48
C ASP A 121 3.16 -5.45 -21.80
N PRO A 122 2.05 -5.71 -22.52
CA PRO A 122 0.89 -6.38 -21.94
C PRO A 122 1.19 -7.79 -21.41
N ALA A 123 2.23 -8.46 -21.91
CA ALA A 123 2.64 -9.77 -21.44
C ALA A 123 3.20 -9.75 -20.01
N GLU A 124 3.69 -8.60 -19.54
CA GLU A 124 4.28 -8.38 -18.22
C GLU A 124 3.31 -7.66 -17.26
N ALA A 125 2.04 -7.53 -17.63
CA ALA A 125 1.05 -6.79 -16.84
C ALA A 125 0.93 -7.31 -15.40
N GLN A 126 1.06 -8.63 -15.19
CA GLN A 126 0.98 -9.23 -13.85
C GLN A 126 2.18 -8.84 -12.97
N GLU A 127 3.37 -8.75 -13.56
CA GLU A 127 4.61 -8.32 -12.93
C GLU A 127 4.53 -6.83 -12.58
N TYR A 128 3.96 -6.00 -13.46
CA TYR A 128 3.74 -4.58 -13.19
C TYR A 128 2.79 -4.37 -12.00
N LEU A 129 1.72 -5.17 -11.87
CA LEU A 129 0.82 -5.09 -10.72
C LEU A 129 1.50 -5.40 -9.37
N GLN A 130 2.59 -6.18 -9.37
CA GLN A 130 3.33 -6.47 -8.13
C GLN A 130 4.05 -5.24 -7.56
N CYS A 131 4.25 -4.17 -8.35
CA CYS A 131 4.91 -2.95 -7.88
C CYS A 131 4.14 -2.25 -6.75
N PHE A 132 2.83 -2.45 -6.66
CA PHE A 132 1.99 -1.90 -5.60
C PHE A 132 2.15 -2.63 -4.26
N GLU A 133 2.66 -3.86 -4.27
CA GLU A 133 2.80 -4.70 -3.07
C GLU A 133 4.26 -4.82 -2.59
N SER A 134 5.24 -4.69 -3.49
CA SER A 134 6.66 -4.90 -3.18
C SER A 134 7.55 -3.78 -3.69
N ASP A 135 8.34 -3.20 -2.79
CA ASP A 135 9.36 -2.19 -3.16
C ASP A 135 10.43 -2.74 -4.10
N SER A 136 10.74 -4.04 -4.04
CA SER A 136 11.69 -4.65 -4.98
C SER A 136 11.11 -4.78 -6.38
N ALA A 137 9.82 -5.12 -6.49
CA ALA A 137 9.12 -5.16 -7.78
C ALA A 137 8.98 -3.74 -8.34
N LYS A 138 8.76 -2.75 -7.48
CA LYS A 138 8.70 -1.34 -7.85
C LYS A 138 9.98 -0.84 -8.52
N SER A 139 11.15 -1.22 -8.03
CA SER A 139 12.42 -0.83 -8.67
C SER A 139 12.50 -1.29 -10.13
N TYR A 140 12.13 -2.54 -10.41
CA TYR A 140 12.10 -3.05 -11.78
C TYR A 140 11.15 -2.26 -12.69
N VAL A 141 9.93 -1.96 -12.22
CA VAL A 141 8.96 -1.18 -12.98
C VAL A 141 9.40 0.28 -13.16
N VAL A 142 10.11 0.85 -12.19
CA VAL A 142 10.71 2.19 -12.31
C VAL A 142 11.79 2.22 -13.39
N ASP A 143 12.65 1.20 -13.47
CA ASP A 143 13.65 1.12 -14.55
C ASP A 143 12.98 1.06 -15.93
N THR A 144 11.89 0.29 -16.07
CA THR A 144 11.06 0.25 -17.30
C THR A 144 10.43 1.61 -17.59
N LEU A 145 9.88 2.28 -16.57
CA LEU A 145 9.31 3.62 -16.71
C LEU A 145 10.36 4.63 -17.19
N GLU A 146 11.55 4.63 -16.61
CA GLU A 146 12.65 5.51 -17.00
C GLU A 146 13.07 5.27 -18.46
N HIS A 147 13.12 4.00 -18.89
CA HIS A 147 13.39 3.63 -20.26
C HIS A 147 12.32 4.19 -21.22
N LEU A 148 11.03 3.93 -20.95
CA LEU A 148 9.91 4.40 -21.78
C LEU A 148 9.86 5.93 -21.85
N TYR A 149 10.04 6.62 -20.71
CA TYR A 149 10.17 8.08 -20.71
C TYR A 149 11.38 8.51 -21.53
N GLY A 150 12.49 7.77 -21.46
CA GLY A 150 13.73 7.96 -22.22
C GLY A 150 13.56 7.97 -23.73
N GLU A 151 12.62 7.18 -24.25
CA GLU A 151 12.29 7.05 -25.68
C GLU A 151 11.38 8.18 -26.19
N LEU A 152 10.62 8.84 -25.31
CA LEU A 152 9.79 9.99 -25.70
C LEU A 152 10.63 11.21 -26.08
N ASP A 153 10.09 11.98 -27.02
CA ASP A 153 10.59 13.31 -27.37
C ASP A 153 10.58 14.23 -26.13
N LYS A 154 11.50 15.18 -26.09
CA LYS A 154 11.67 16.07 -24.92
C LYS A 154 10.40 16.86 -24.59
N ASP A 155 9.71 17.35 -25.62
CA ASP A 155 8.52 18.16 -25.46
C ASP A 155 7.33 17.31 -24.99
N GLU A 156 7.15 16.12 -25.58
CA GLU A 156 6.12 15.15 -25.16
C GLU A 156 6.35 14.68 -23.71
N ARG A 157 7.60 14.34 -23.37
CA ARG A 157 7.98 13.96 -22.02
C ARG A 157 7.61 15.03 -21.00
N LYS A 158 7.91 16.29 -21.33
CA LYS A 158 7.64 17.43 -20.46
C LYS A 158 6.14 17.63 -20.27
N GLU A 159 5.37 17.64 -21.35
CA GLU A 159 3.91 17.76 -21.31
C GLU A 159 3.28 16.65 -20.46
N ARG A 160 3.75 15.41 -20.64
CA ARG A 160 3.28 14.27 -19.85
C ARG A 160 3.56 14.45 -18.36
N LEU A 161 4.76 14.89 -17.97
CA LEU A 161 5.09 15.15 -16.56
C LEU A 161 4.22 16.25 -15.96
N GLU A 162 3.92 17.30 -16.72
CA GLU A 162 3.00 18.35 -16.30
C GLU A 162 1.59 17.78 -16.05
N LYS A 163 1.06 16.95 -16.97
CA LYS A 163 -0.20 16.24 -16.77
C LYS A 163 -0.19 15.29 -15.57
N MET A 164 0.90 14.59 -15.30
CA MET A 164 1.02 13.71 -14.13
C MET A 164 1.04 14.51 -12.81
N SER A 165 1.60 15.73 -12.81
CA SER A 165 1.70 16.55 -11.61
C SER A 165 0.37 17.07 -11.08
N VAL A 166 -0.65 17.22 -11.94
CA VAL A 166 -1.97 17.72 -11.55
C VAL A 166 -2.89 16.63 -11.00
N LEU A 167 -2.59 15.35 -11.27
CA LEU A 167 -3.39 14.23 -10.78
C LEU A 167 -3.31 14.11 -9.26
N GLY A 168 -4.45 14.28 -8.60
CA GLY A 168 -4.55 14.19 -7.14
C GLY A 168 -4.11 15.45 -6.39
N ASP A 169 -3.78 16.55 -7.08
CA ASP A 169 -3.55 17.84 -6.43
C ASP A 169 -4.90 18.41 -5.91
N PRO A 170 -5.06 18.63 -4.59
CA PRO A 170 -6.30 19.18 -4.02
C PRO A 170 -6.66 20.58 -4.52
N SER A 171 -5.72 21.28 -5.16
CA SER A 171 -5.88 22.65 -5.66
C SER A 171 -6.33 22.70 -7.12
N VAL A 172 -6.38 21.55 -7.80
CA VAL A 172 -6.79 21.46 -9.21
C VAL A 172 -8.24 21.01 -9.28
N TYR A 173 -9.04 21.75 -10.05
CA TYR A 173 -10.42 21.41 -10.34
C TYR A 173 -10.56 21.07 -11.83
N PHE A 174 -11.24 19.95 -12.12
CA PHE A 174 -11.55 19.54 -13.47
C PHE A 174 -13.02 19.87 -13.77
N PRO A 175 -13.29 20.91 -14.58
CA PRO A 175 -14.66 21.28 -14.90
C PRO A 175 -15.35 20.15 -15.65
N GLU A 176 -16.64 19.98 -15.37
CA GLU A 176 -17.52 19.18 -16.23
C GLU A 176 -17.86 20.05 -17.44
N ASP A 177 -17.96 19.43 -18.62
CA ASP A 177 -18.46 20.13 -19.80
C ASP A 177 -19.94 20.38 -19.56
N ASP A 178 -20.28 21.57 -19.05
CA ASP A 178 -21.67 22.03 -18.99
C ASP A 178 -22.20 21.99 -20.44
N GLU A 179 -23.15 21.10 -20.73
CA GLU A 179 -23.89 21.13 -21.99
C GLU A 179 -24.36 22.58 -22.18
N GLU A 180 -23.85 23.27 -23.21
CA GLU A 180 -24.34 24.59 -23.57
C GLU A 180 -25.86 24.48 -23.71
N ASP A 181 -26.60 25.07 -22.76
CA ASP A 181 -28.05 25.28 -22.87
C ASP A 181 -28.28 26.03 -24.19
N THR A 182 -28.55 25.26 -25.24
CA THR A 182 -29.00 25.77 -26.52
C THR A 182 -30.46 26.15 -26.35
N ASP A 183 -30.68 27.30 -25.71
CA ASP A 183 -31.96 27.99 -25.70
C ASP A 183 -32.35 28.32 -27.15
N TYR A 184 -33.30 27.55 -27.68
CA TYR A 184 -34.00 27.79 -28.95
C TYR A 184 -35.09 28.84 -28.82
#